data_AF-A0A5C3Q6F6-F1
#
_entry.id   AF-A0A5C3Q6F6-F1
#
_cell.length_a   1.000
_cell.length_b   1.000
_cell.length_c   1.000
_cell.angle_alpha   90.00
_cell.angle_beta   90.00
_cell.angle_gamma   90.00
#
_symmetry.space_group_name_H-M   'P 1'
#
loop_
_entity.id
_entity.type
_entity.pdbx_description
1 polymer ?
#
loop_
_entity_poly.entity_id
_entity_poly.type
_entity_poly.pdbx_seq_one_letter_code
_entity_poly.pdbx_strand_id
1 'polypeptide(L)'
;MRERLSEVLRVEEQVHGLVSDAAHKIFKDRSKLLITTSSYSPIIKRWLPVLYSFNNGGTIEHFRHHFLTLFRSLVRQPSHACTTHILLNRSLILLLLREGFILAYIDLHLESSHEKRSRQLRDAAKQCLKGCQEHLRAAVSQIIALLAFDRFDELQAAVAEFYKAFPSCSKWLGWWLNDARAHMLFKAVTDMLPGTWNLAPHTTNAQESQHSMMRCSIGYDNEVFAGWRGLC
;
A
#
# COMPACT_ATOMS: atom_id res chain seq x y z
N MET A 1 19.18 -8.58 23.47
CA MET A 1 19.49 -7.46 22.56
C MET A 1 18.37 -7.40 21.53
N ARG A 2 17.44 -6.45 21.67
CA ARG A 2 16.26 -6.31 20.77
C ARG A 2 16.66 -5.40 19.61
N GLU A 3 17.05 -5.98 18.49
CA GLU A 3 17.14 -5.23 17.23
C GLU A 3 15.73 -4.73 16.86
N ARG A 4 15.61 -3.46 16.49
CA ARG A 4 14.33 -2.93 16.01
C ARG A 4 14.09 -3.53 14.63
N LEU A 5 12.92 -4.08 14.36
CA LEU A 5 12.57 -4.67 13.04
C LEU A 5 12.75 -3.71 11.85
N SER A 6 12.74 -2.39 12.07
CA SER A 6 13.13 -1.40 11.07
C SER A 6 14.59 -1.56 10.62
N GLU A 7 15.47 -2.10 11.46
CA GLU A 7 16.85 -2.49 11.14
C GLU A 7 16.89 -3.80 10.34
N VAL A 8 15.99 -4.74 10.61
CA VAL A 8 15.87 -6.04 9.90
C VAL A 8 15.27 -5.87 8.50
N LEU A 9 14.33 -4.94 8.32
CA LEU A 9 13.71 -4.61 7.02
C LEU A 9 14.47 -3.53 6.24
N ARG A 10 15.56 -3.00 6.81
CA ARG A 10 16.47 -2.08 6.13
C ARG A 10 17.44 -2.86 5.27
N VAL A 11 17.42 -2.58 3.98
CA VAL A 11 18.40 -3.08 3.03
C VAL A 11 18.91 -1.86 2.29
N GLU A 12 20.23 -1.63 2.31
CA GLU A 12 20.86 -0.51 1.59
C GLU A 12 20.20 0.86 1.92
N GLU A 13 19.99 1.13 3.21
CA GLU A 13 19.31 2.34 3.74
C GLU A 13 17.82 2.47 3.38
N GLN A 14 17.23 1.54 2.62
CA GLN A 14 15.81 1.53 2.29
C GLN A 14 15.05 0.56 3.18
N VAL A 15 13.91 0.98 3.74
CA VAL A 15 12.96 0.05 4.38
C VAL A 15 12.10 -0.51 3.27
N HIS A 16 12.01 -1.83 3.06
CA HIS A 16 11.18 -2.39 1.96
C HIS A 16 9.73 -2.69 2.33
N GLY A 17 9.42 -2.96 3.61
CA GLY A 17 8.04 -3.13 4.11
C GLY A 17 7.25 -4.23 3.40
N LEU A 18 5.92 -4.09 3.43
CA LEU A 18 4.98 -4.98 2.74
C LEU A 18 4.30 -4.22 1.60
N VAL A 19 4.03 -4.91 0.51
CA VAL A 19 3.39 -4.32 -0.67
C VAL A 19 2.15 -5.13 -0.98
N SER A 20 0.97 -4.52 -1.02
CA SER A 20 -0.29 -5.24 -1.24
C SER A 20 -1.09 -4.66 -2.41
N ASP A 21 -1.53 -5.48 -3.34
CA ASP A 21 -2.36 -5.06 -4.48
C ASP A 21 -3.46 -6.09 -4.79
N ALA A 22 -4.52 -5.65 -5.48
CA ALA A 22 -5.68 -6.48 -5.84
C ALA A 22 -5.85 -6.59 -7.37
N ALA A 23 -5.66 -7.80 -7.91
CA ALA A 23 -5.87 -8.09 -9.32
C ALA A 23 -7.32 -8.49 -9.63
N HIS A 24 -7.95 -7.77 -10.56
CA HIS A 24 -9.30 -8.04 -11.08
C HIS A 24 -9.33 -8.83 -12.39
N LYS A 25 -8.15 -9.06 -13.01
CA LYS A 25 -8.04 -9.70 -14.34
C LYS A 25 -7.75 -11.20 -14.31
N ILE A 26 -7.53 -11.76 -13.12
CA ILE A 26 -7.19 -13.18 -12.97
C ILE A 26 -8.41 -14.08 -13.16
N PHE A 27 -9.57 -13.65 -12.64
CA PHE A 27 -10.81 -14.41 -12.69
C PHE A 27 -11.75 -13.90 -13.78
N LYS A 28 -12.55 -14.82 -14.33
CA LYS A 28 -13.58 -14.52 -15.32
C LYS A 28 -14.62 -13.52 -14.80
N ASP A 29 -15.06 -13.75 -13.57
CA ASP A 29 -15.95 -12.85 -12.85
C ASP A 29 -15.14 -11.70 -12.26
N ARG A 30 -15.32 -10.50 -12.82
CA ARG A 30 -14.58 -9.28 -12.46
C ARG A 30 -14.93 -8.72 -11.08
N SER A 31 -15.99 -9.23 -10.45
CA SER A 31 -16.28 -8.91 -9.05
C SER A 31 -15.33 -9.63 -8.08
N LYS A 32 -14.67 -10.70 -8.54
CA LYS A 32 -13.73 -11.50 -7.76
C LYS A 32 -12.32 -10.94 -7.90
N LEU A 33 -11.61 -10.89 -6.78
CA LEU A 33 -10.29 -10.30 -6.69
C LEU A 33 -9.29 -11.30 -6.13
N LEU A 34 -8.07 -11.29 -6.66
CA LEU A 34 -6.91 -11.88 -6.00
C LEU A 34 -6.13 -10.75 -5.35
N ILE A 35 -6.08 -10.74 -4.02
CA ILE A 35 -5.18 -9.84 -3.30
C ILE A 35 -3.87 -10.57 -3.04
N THR A 36 -2.78 -9.90 -3.36
CA THR A 36 -1.42 -10.37 -3.07
C THR A 36 -0.75 -9.39 -2.13
N THR A 37 -0.13 -9.90 -1.06
CA THR A 37 0.85 -9.16 -0.28
C THR A 37 2.22 -9.79 -0.48
N SER A 38 3.24 -8.96 -0.70
CA SER A 38 4.63 -9.37 -0.89
C SER A 38 5.56 -8.63 0.06
N SER A 39 6.69 -9.26 0.38
CA SER A 39 7.79 -8.70 1.15
C SER A 39 9.10 -8.87 0.38
N TYR A 40 10.05 -7.95 0.55
CA TYR A 40 11.36 -8.08 -0.07
C TYR A 40 12.29 -8.93 0.80
N SER A 41 12.95 -9.92 0.20
CA SER A 41 13.99 -10.70 0.85
C SER A 41 15.37 -10.16 0.50
N PRO A 42 16.14 -9.64 1.48
CA PRO A 42 17.51 -9.19 1.23
C PRO A 42 18.45 -10.32 0.81
N ILE A 43 18.19 -11.54 1.29
CA ILE A 43 19.07 -12.70 1.08
C ILE A 43 19.12 -13.06 -0.41
N ILE A 44 17.95 -13.19 -1.03
CA ILE A 44 17.83 -13.56 -2.44
C ILE A 44 17.64 -12.36 -3.37
N LYS A 45 17.57 -11.14 -2.79
CA LYS A 45 17.36 -9.87 -3.49
C LYS A 45 16.12 -9.87 -4.39
N ARG A 46 15.00 -10.43 -3.88
CA ARG A 46 13.73 -10.56 -4.63
C ARG A 46 12.52 -10.30 -3.75
N TRP A 47 11.46 -9.82 -4.38
CA TRP A 47 10.12 -9.75 -3.80
C TRP A 47 9.48 -11.14 -3.78
N LEU A 48 9.03 -11.57 -2.61
CA LEU A 48 8.36 -12.84 -2.39
C LEU A 48 6.91 -12.60 -1.98
N PRO A 49 5.95 -13.35 -2.52
CA PRO A 49 4.59 -13.33 -2.01
C PRO A 49 4.58 -13.93 -0.60
N VAL A 50 3.91 -13.24 0.34
CA VAL A 50 3.73 -13.70 1.73
C VAL A 50 2.29 -14.06 2.05
N LEU A 51 1.32 -13.52 1.29
CA LEU A 51 -0.09 -13.87 1.43
C LEU A 51 -0.83 -13.67 0.11
N TYR A 52 -1.55 -14.71 -0.31
CA TYR A 52 -2.60 -14.61 -1.34
C TYR A 52 -3.96 -14.71 -0.68
N SER A 53 -4.93 -13.92 -1.15
CA SER A 53 -6.33 -14.06 -0.75
C SER A 53 -7.25 -13.96 -1.93
N PHE A 54 -8.10 -14.97 -2.07
CA PHE A 54 -9.25 -14.92 -2.94
C PHE A 54 -10.38 -14.16 -2.23
N ASN A 55 -10.94 -13.17 -2.92
CA ASN A 55 -12.12 -12.47 -2.47
C ASN A 55 -13.23 -12.60 -3.51
N ASN A 56 -14.44 -12.91 -3.07
CA ASN A 56 -15.66 -12.92 -3.90
C ASN A 56 -16.29 -11.52 -4.05
N GLY A 57 -15.52 -10.46 -3.82
CA GLY A 57 -15.97 -9.08 -3.86
C GLY A 57 -14.82 -8.11 -3.61
N GLY A 58 -15.11 -6.82 -3.77
CA GLY A 58 -14.18 -5.71 -3.56
C GLY A 58 -14.61 -4.74 -2.48
N THR A 59 -15.23 -5.20 -1.39
CA THR A 59 -15.67 -4.32 -0.30
C THR A 59 -14.56 -4.07 0.72
N ILE A 60 -14.70 -3.02 1.54
CA ILE A 60 -13.79 -2.72 2.66
C ILE A 60 -13.59 -3.94 3.56
N GLU A 61 -14.66 -4.69 3.84
CA GLU A 61 -14.61 -5.86 4.72
C GLU A 61 -13.74 -6.98 4.15
N HIS A 62 -13.75 -7.19 2.83
CA HIS A 62 -12.87 -8.17 2.19
C HIS A 62 -11.39 -7.80 2.36
N PHE A 63 -11.06 -6.51 2.18
CA PHE A 63 -9.70 -6.01 2.39
C PHE A 63 -9.28 -6.07 3.86
N ARG A 64 -10.19 -5.77 4.78
CA ARG A 64 -9.99 -5.88 6.23
C ARG A 64 -9.61 -7.31 6.63
N HIS A 65 -10.32 -8.32 6.15
CA HIS A 65 -10.00 -9.72 6.45
C HIS A 65 -8.61 -10.14 5.94
N HIS A 66 -8.22 -9.71 4.74
CA HIS A 66 -6.88 -9.95 4.20
C HIS A 66 -5.79 -9.38 5.14
N PHE A 67 -5.91 -8.11 5.50
CA PHE A 67 -4.94 -7.45 6.36
C PHE A 67 -4.94 -7.98 7.79
N LEU A 68 -6.11 -8.28 8.36
CA LEU A 68 -6.18 -8.83 9.71
C LEU A 68 -5.51 -10.20 9.80
N THR A 69 -5.70 -11.04 8.77
CA THR A 69 -5.03 -12.34 8.65
C THR A 69 -3.52 -12.17 8.54
N LEU A 70 -3.06 -11.25 7.71
CA LEU A 70 -1.64 -10.89 7.57
C LEU A 70 -1.06 -10.44 8.92
N PHE A 71 -1.70 -9.49 9.60
CA PHE A 71 -1.20 -8.92 10.85
C PHE A 71 -1.14 -9.95 11.98
N ARG A 72 -2.19 -10.76 12.14
CA ARG A 72 -2.20 -11.84 13.13
C ARG A 72 -1.09 -12.85 12.86
N SER A 73 -0.79 -13.15 11.59
CA SER A 73 0.30 -14.04 11.21
C SER A 73 1.67 -13.47 11.60
N LEU A 74 1.86 -12.15 11.46
CA LEU A 74 3.08 -11.46 11.84
C LEU A 74 3.27 -11.40 13.37
N VAL A 75 2.21 -11.09 14.12
CA VAL A 75 2.27 -10.97 15.60
C VAL A 75 2.51 -12.32 16.28
N ARG A 76 2.07 -13.43 15.67
CA ARG A 76 2.30 -14.78 16.22
C ARG A 76 3.77 -15.22 16.17
N GLN A 77 4.64 -14.51 15.46
CA GLN A 77 6.05 -14.88 15.37
C GLN A 77 6.84 -14.36 16.58
N PRO A 78 7.46 -15.25 17.39
CA PRO A 78 8.10 -14.90 18.66
C PRO A 78 9.31 -13.96 18.53
N SER A 79 9.89 -13.82 17.33
CA SER A 79 11.00 -12.91 17.02
C SER A 79 10.59 -11.45 16.77
N HIS A 80 9.29 -11.15 16.70
CA HIS A 80 8.80 -9.88 16.16
C HIS A 80 7.95 -9.09 17.16
N ALA A 81 8.56 -8.71 18.29
CA ALA A 81 7.94 -7.91 19.34
C ALA A 81 7.69 -6.42 18.98
N CYS A 82 7.71 -6.04 17.69
CA CYS A 82 7.54 -4.66 17.26
C CYS A 82 6.48 -4.54 16.16
N THR A 83 5.23 -4.69 16.58
CA THR A 83 4.01 -4.69 15.74
C THR A 83 3.84 -3.42 14.91
N THR A 84 4.39 -2.29 15.36
CA THR A 84 4.16 -0.96 14.76
C THR A 84 5.02 -0.65 13.54
N HIS A 85 6.22 -1.25 13.41
CA HIS A 85 7.14 -0.97 12.30
C HIS A 85 7.00 -1.94 11.11
N ILE A 86 6.33 -3.08 11.29
CA ILE A 86 6.13 -4.10 10.25
C ILE A 86 5.13 -3.61 9.19
N LEU A 87 4.30 -2.64 9.52
CA LEU A 87 3.08 -2.36 8.78
C LEU A 87 3.21 -1.26 7.73
N LEU A 88 4.42 -1.00 7.19
CA LEU A 88 4.53 -0.17 6.00
C LEU A 88 3.89 -0.92 4.82
N ASN A 89 2.58 -0.76 4.66
CA ASN A 89 1.86 -1.29 3.53
C ASN A 89 1.84 -0.26 2.41
N ARG A 90 2.45 -0.67 1.32
CA ARG A 90 2.69 0.15 0.16
C ARG A 90 1.83 -0.38 -0.96
N SER A 91 1.29 0.53 -1.78
CA SER A 91 0.34 0.31 -2.90
C SER A 91 -1.15 0.51 -2.60
N LEU A 92 -1.52 1.42 -1.71
CA LEU A 92 -2.93 1.68 -1.45
C LEU A 92 -3.46 2.84 -2.31
N ILE A 93 -3.43 2.74 -3.64
CA ILE A 93 -4.17 3.75 -4.45
C ILE A 93 -5.68 3.52 -4.34
N LEU A 94 -6.09 2.27 -4.16
CA LEU A 94 -7.50 1.94 -3.95
C LEU A 94 -7.93 2.33 -2.53
N LEU A 95 -8.87 3.27 -2.44
CA LEU A 95 -9.44 3.75 -1.17
C LEU A 95 -9.97 2.60 -0.28
N LEU A 96 -10.52 1.56 -0.90
CA LEU A 96 -11.07 0.39 -0.19
C LEU A 96 -9.98 -0.49 0.42
N LEU A 97 -8.86 -0.65 -0.28
CA LEU A 97 -7.66 -1.35 0.22
C LEU A 97 -7.11 -0.58 1.43
N ARG A 98 -7.02 0.76 1.33
CA ARG A 98 -6.63 1.66 2.43
C ARG A 98 -7.53 1.52 3.65
N GLU A 99 -8.84 1.64 3.46
CA GLU A 99 -9.79 1.56 4.59
C GLU A 99 -9.80 0.17 5.23
N GLY A 100 -9.69 -0.90 4.43
CA GLY A 100 -9.55 -2.26 4.95
C GLY A 100 -8.29 -2.42 5.81
N PHE A 101 -7.16 -1.86 5.38
CA PHE A 101 -5.92 -1.85 6.16
C PHE A 101 -6.10 -1.15 7.51
N ILE A 102 -6.69 0.05 7.50
CA ILE A 102 -6.89 0.87 8.70
C ILE A 102 -7.78 0.13 9.70
N LEU A 103 -8.88 -0.48 9.25
CA LEU A 103 -9.78 -1.23 10.12
C LEU A 103 -9.10 -2.47 10.70
N ALA A 104 -8.37 -3.23 9.89
CA ALA A 104 -7.62 -4.39 10.36
C ALA A 104 -6.55 -4.01 11.39
N TYR A 105 -5.91 -2.85 11.22
CA TYR A 105 -4.92 -2.33 12.17
C TYR A 105 -5.61 -2.04 13.51
N ILE A 106 -6.75 -1.36 13.48
CA ILE A 106 -7.52 -1.04 14.67
C ILE A 106 -7.96 -2.33 15.39
N ASP A 107 -8.49 -3.32 14.66
CA ASP A 107 -8.94 -4.59 15.26
C ASP A 107 -7.81 -5.31 15.99
N LEU A 108 -6.66 -5.48 15.32
CA LEU A 108 -5.49 -6.13 15.91
C LEU A 108 -5.07 -5.46 17.22
N HIS A 109 -5.08 -4.13 17.26
CA HIS A 109 -4.68 -3.38 18.44
C HIS A 109 -5.73 -3.46 19.55
N LEU A 110 -7.03 -3.44 19.20
CA LEU A 110 -8.12 -3.65 20.16
C LEU A 110 -8.16 -5.08 20.72
N GLU A 111 -7.69 -6.09 19.97
CA GLU A 111 -7.53 -7.46 20.45
C GLU A 111 -6.38 -7.59 21.47
N SER A 112 -5.36 -6.74 21.37
CA SER A 112 -4.12 -6.82 22.16
C SER A 112 -4.03 -5.88 23.36
N SER A 113 -4.87 -4.84 23.44
CA SER A 113 -4.78 -3.77 24.45
C SER A 113 -6.16 -3.42 25.01
N HIS A 114 -6.24 -3.14 26.32
CA HIS A 114 -7.46 -2.63 26.97
C HIS A 114 -7.74 -1.14 26.70
N GLU A 115 -6.81 -0.43 26.04
CA GLU A 115 -6.87 1.02 25.86
C GLU A 115 -7.60 1.41 24.57
N LYS A 116 -8.80 1.99 24.75
CA LYS A 116 -9.76 2.30 23.68
C LYS A 116 -9.60 3.73 23.16
N ARG A 117 -8.57 4.03 22.36
CA ARG A 117 -8.53 5.29 21.59
C ARG A 117 -8.46 5.05 20.08
N SER A 118 -9.62 4.65 19.52
CA SER A 118 -9.83 4.38 18.08
C SER A 118 -9.27 5.47 17.16
N ARG A 119 -9.40 6.76 17.53
CA ARG A 119 -8.85 7.88 16.73
C ARG A 119 -7.32 7.86 16.63
N GLN A 120 -6.63 7.63 17.74
CA GLN A 120 -5.16 7.53 17.74
C GLN A 120 -4.67 6.32 16.94
N LEU A 121 -5.38 5.19 17.03
CA LEU A 121 -5.06 3.99 16.26
C LEU A 121 -5.23 4.22 14.75
N ARG A 122 -6.28 4.95 14.36
CA ARG A 122 -6.50 5.33 12.96
C ARG A 122 -5.38 6.20 12.43
N ASP A 123 -4.98 7.21 13.19
CA ASP A 123 -3.89 8.09 12.79
C ASP A 123 -2.57 7.31 12.71
N ALA A 124 -2.25 6.47 13.70
CA ALA A 124 -1.11 5.56 13.65
C ALA A 124 -1.12 4.66 12.41
N ALA A 125 -2.28 4.09 12.04
CA ALA A 125 -2.42 3.29 10.84
C ALA A 125 -2.11 4.08 9.55
N LYS A 126 -2.54 5.36 9.46
CA LYS A 126 -2.23 6.22 8.30
C LYS A 126 -0.74 6.52 8.17
N GLN A 127 -0.03 6.69 9.29
CA GLN A 127 1.43 6.91 9.30
C GLN A 127 2.20 5.74 8.66
N CYS A 128 1.56 4.57 8.58
CA CYS A 128 2.11 3.37 7.96
C CYS A 128 1.85 3.26 6.45
N LEU A 129 1.10 4.18 5.84
CA LEU A 129 0.69 4.07 4.44
C LEU A 129 1.54 4.91 3.50
N LYS A 130 1.95 4.30 2.39
CA LYS A 130 2.52 5.02 1.25
C LYS A 130 1.91 4.52 -0.07
N GLY A 131 1.55 5.45 -0.92
CA GLY A 131 0.98 5.20 -2.23
C GLY A 131 2.06 5.01 -3.30
N CYS A 132 1.67 4.41 -4.43
CA CYS A 132 2.52 4.35 -5.60
C CYS A 132 2.50 5.67 -6.34
N GLN A 133 3.64 6.34 -6.47
CA GLN A 133 3.74 7.57 -7.25
C GLN A 133 3.83 7.29 -8.75
N GLU A 134 4.19 6.08 -9.19
CA GLU A 134 4.32 5.76 -10.62
C GLU A 134 3.01 5.90 -11.39
N HIS A 135 1.88 5.55 -10.77
CA HIS A 135 0.56 5.74 -11.39
C HIS A 135 0.26 7.21 -11.69
N LEU A 136 0.78 8.12 -10.86
CA LEU A 136 0.65 9.55 -11.08
C LEU A 136 1.69 10.06 -12.10
N ARG A 137 2.93 9.57 -12.02
CA ARG A 137 4.03 9.93 -12.94
C ARG A 137 3.73 9.52 -14.39
N ALA A 138 3.13 8.34 -14.58
CA ALA A 138 2.75 7.82 -15.88
C ALA A 138 1.67 8.65 -16.58
N ALA A 139 0.93 9.49 -15.83
CA ALA A 139 -0.15 10.28 -16.38
C ALA A 139 0.33 11.57 -17.07
N VAL A 140 1.24 12.35 -16.46
CA VAL A 140 1.73 13.63 -17.03
C VAL A 140 3.14 13.97 -16.52
N SER A 141 4.08 14.26 -17.42
CA SER A 141 5.48 14.59 -17.08
C SER A 141 5.63 15.83 -16.18
N GLN A 142 4.76 16.83 -16.31
CA GLN A 142 4.79 18.06 -15.50
C GLN A 142 4.41 17.83 -14.03
N ILE A 143 3.79 16.70 -13.70
CA ILE A 143 3.37 16.36 -12.33
C ILE A 143 4.53 15.77 -11.51
N ILE A 144 5.60 15.35 -12.17
CA ILE A 144 6.84 14.95 -11.51
C ILE A 144 7.34 16.05 -10.58
N ALA A 145 7.20 17.32 -10.99
CA ALA A 145 7.57 18.47 -10.16
C ALA A 145 6.69 18.59 -8.90
N LEU A 146 5.38 18.34 -9.00
CA LEU A 146 4.47 18.41 -7.86
C LEU A 146 4.80 17.37 -6.77
N LEU A 147 5.33 16.22 -7.17
CA LEU A 147 5.72 15.15 -6.24
C LEU A 147 7.00 15.44 -5.45
N ALA A 148 7.78 16.44 -5.88
CA ALA A 148 9.07 16.79 -5.30
C ALA A 148 8.98 17.79 -4.15
N PHE A 149 7.82 18.46 -3.97
CA PHE A 149 7.66 19.44 -2.91
C PHE A 149 7.58 18.79 -1.52
N ASP A 150 8.36 19.36 -0.60
CA ASP A 150 8.43 18.96 0.80
C ASP A 150 7.48 19.77 1.68
N ARG A 151 7.04 20.95 1.20
CA ARG A 151 6.21 21.87 1.95
C ARG A 151 4.86 22.10 1.30
N PHE A 152 3.83 22.23 2.13
CA PHE A 152 2.46 22.38 1.68
C PHE A 152 2.22 23.70 0.93
N ASP A 153 2.81 24.81 1.39
CA ASP A 153 2.68 26.12 0.76
C ASP A 153 3.27 26.14 -0.66
N GLU A 154 4.44 25.51 -0.84
CA GLU A 154 5.07 25.37 -2.15
C GLU A 154 4.24 24.48 -3.10
N LEU A 155 3.74 23.34 -2.59
CA LEU A 155 2.84 22.48 -3.35
C LEU A 155 1.56 23.22 -3.75
N GLN A 156 0.96 23.97 -2.83
CA GLN A 156 -0.27 24.72 -3.05
C GLN A 156 -0.08 25.80 -4.13
N ALA A 157 1.03 26.53 -4.07
CA ALA A 157 1.40 27.53 -5.09
C ALA A 157 1.59 26.87 -6.47
N ALA A 158 2.33 25.76 -6.53
CA ALA A 158 2.57 25.04 -7.77
C ALA A 158 1.28 24.46 -8.38
N VAL A 159 0.35 23.96 -7.55
CA VAL A 159 -0.97 23.50 -8.00
C VAL A 159 -1.80 24.66 -8.55
N ALA A 160 -1.77 25.82 -7.91
CA ALA A 160 -2.48 27.00 -8.39
C ALA A 160 -1.99 27.43 -9.79
N GLU A 161 -0.68 27.45 -10.01
CA GLU A 161 -0.09 27.71 -11.33
C GLU A 161 -0.43 26.62 -12.34
N PHE A 162 -0.43 25.35 -11.93
CA PHE A 162 -0.84 24.24 -12.78
C PHE A 162 -2.30 24.39 -13.26
N TYR A 163 -3.21 24.80 -12.39
CA TYR A 163 -4.61 25.05 -12.78
C TYR A 163 -4.79 26.24 -13.71
N LYS A 164 -3.94 27.27 -13.60
CA LYS A 164 -3.94 28.39 -14.56
C LYS A 164 -3.49 27.92 -15.95
N ALA A 165 -2.45 27.09 -16.01
CA ALA A 165 -1.90 26.59 -17.27
C ALA A 165 -2.76 25.47 -17.91
N PHE A 166 -3.38 24.61 -17.08
CA PHE A 166 -4.14 23.44 -17.52
C PHE A 166 -5.50 23.35 -16.83
N PRO A 167 -6.43 24.29 -17.09
CA PRO A 167 -7.72 24.36 -16.40
C PRO A 167 -8.59 23.11 -16.63
N SER A 168 -8.45 22.44 -17.79
CA SER A 168 -9.15 21.18 -18.10
C SER A 168 -8.71 20.01 -17.21
N CYS A 169 -7.49 20.04 -16.67
CA CYS A 169 -6.95 19.02 -15.78
C CYS A 169 -7.36 19.20 -14.31
N SER A 170 -8.13 20.25 -13.98
CA SER A 170 -8.50 20.59 -12.60
C SER A 170 -9.23 19.47 -11.86
N LYS A 171 -10.25 18.87 -12.48
CA LYS A 171 -10.97 17.73 -11.91
C LYS A 171 -10.08 16.51 -11.72
N TRP A 172 -9.21 16.26 -12.68
CA TRP A 172 -8.33 15.10 -12.68
C TRP A 172 -7.26 15.24 -11.57
N LEU A 173 -6.57 16.38 -11.46
CA LEU A 173 -5.58 16.61 -10.41
C LEU A 173 -6.25 16.78 -9.05
N GLY A 174 -7.43 17.42 -8.98
CA GLY A 174 -8.24 17.50 -7.77
C GLY A 174 -8.64 16.13 -7.22
N TRP A 175 -8.83 15.13 -8.09
CA TRP A 175 -9.04 13.76 -7.64
C TRP A 175 -7.82 13.22 -6.88
N TRP A 176 -6.60 13.45 -7.37
CA TRP A 176 -5.35 13.04 -6.72
C TRP A 176 -5.05 13.82 -5.43
N LEU A 177 -5.36 15.12 -5.42
CA LEU A 177 -5.17 16.01 -4.28
C LEU A 177 -6.22 15.85 -3.18
N ASN A 178 -7.23 15.00 -3.36
CA ASN A 178 -8.16 14.67 -2.29
C ASN A 178 -7.42 14.09 -1.08
N ASP A 179 -7.76 14.57 0.12
CA ASP A 179 -7.11 14.19 1.39
C ASP A 179 -6.93 12.69 1.55
N ALA A 180 -7.88 11.86 1.11
CA ALA A 180 -7.80 10.41 1.26
C ALA A 180 -6.67 9.76 0.44
N ARG A 181 -6.13 10.45 -0.58
CA ARG A 181 -5.04 10.00 -1.46
C ARG A 181 -3.77 10.84 -1.29
N ALA A 182 -3.92 12.14 -1.09
CA ALA A 182 -2.81 13.07 -1.13
C ALA A 182 -1.69 12.72 -0.13
N HIS A 183 -2.05 12.37 1.12
CA HIS A 183 -1.07 11.99 2.17
C HIS A 183 -0.25 10.74 1.85
N MET A 184 -0.73 9.90 0.93
CA MET A 184 0.00 8.72 0.46
C MET A 184 0.88 9.02 -0.76
N LEU A 185 0.64 10.12 -1.48
CA LEU A 185 1.26 10.41 -2.77
C LEU A 185 2.21 11.61 -2.73
N PHE A 186 1.92 12.64 -1.96
CA PHE A 186 2.72 13.87 -1.90
C PHE A 186 3.42 13.97 -0.55
N LYS A 187 4.75 14.18 -0.59
CA LYS A 187 5.57 14.30 0.61
C LYS A 187 5.15 15.49 1.47
N ALA A 188 4.82 16.61 0.84
CA ALA A 188 4.35 17.84 1.48
C ALA A 188 3.14 17.70 2.40
N VAL A 189 2.34 16.63 2.25
CA VAL A 189 1.10 16.42 3.03
C VAL A 189 1.02 15.01 3.63
N THR A 190 2.16 14.33 3.75
CA THR A 190 2.17 12.96 4.26
C THR A 190 1.94 12.90 5.76
N ASP A 191 1.20 11.86 6.18
CA ASP A 191 1.05 11.50 7.60
C ASP A 191 2.25 10.68 8.11
N MET A 192 3.15 10.22 7.24
CA MET A 192 4.28 9.38 7.64
C MET A 192 5.20 10.09 8.64
N LEU A 193 5.80 9.32 9.55
CA LEU A 193 6.77 9.85 10.51
C LEU A 193 7.95 10.53 9.78
N PRO A 194 8.47 11.65 10.32
CA PRO A 194 9.60 12.37 9.72
C PRO A 194 10.78 11.45 9.37
N GLY A 195 11.36 11.66 8.18
CA GLY A 195 12.46 10.85 7.67
C GLY A 195 12.05 9.50 7.05
N THR A 196 10.80 9.03 7.24
CA THR A 196 10.37 7.72 6.72
C THR A 196 10.06 7.73 5.23
N TRP A 197 9.61 8.87 4.69
CA TRP A 197 9.17 8.97 3.30
C TRP A 197 10.24 8.53 2.28
N ASN A 198 11.48 9.03 2.46
CA ASN A 198 12.60 8.77 1.55
C ASN A 198 13.16 7.34 1.69
N LEU A 199 12.94 6.71 2.84
CA LEU A 199 13.34 5.31 3.09
C LEU A 199 12.39 4.32 2.39
N ALA A 200 11.27 4.78 1.83
CA ALA A 200 10.30 3.93 1.17
C ALA A 200 10.42 4.09 -0.36
N PRO A 201 10.42 2.99 -1.16
CA PRO A 201 10.29 3.08 -2.60
C PRO A 201 9.04 3.86 -3.01
N HIS A 202 9.10 4.49 -4.19
CA HIS A 202 8.01 5.26 -4.77
C HIS A 202 7.15 4.44 -5.74
N THR A 203 7.49 3.17 -5.94
CA THR A 203 6.94 2.27 -6.95
C THR A 203 6.37 0.98 -6.35
N THR A 204 5.46 0.36 -7.09
CA THR A 204 4.80 -0.91 -6.80
C THR A 204 5.13 -1.97 -7.83
N ASN A 205 6.22 -1.78 -8.58
CA ASN A 205 6.72 -2.71 -9.61
C ASN A 205 6.77 -4.16 -9.12
N ALA A 206 6.99 -4.39 -7.81
CA ALA A 206 6.92 -5.71 -7.21
C ALA A 206 5.57 -6.41 -7.46
N GLN A 207 4.45 -5.73 -7.21
CA GLN A 207 3.11 -6.29 -7.41
C GLN A 207 2.72 -6.34 -8.89
N GLU A 208 3.10 -5.34 -9.68
CA GLU A 208 2.84 -5.36 -11.12
C GLU A 208 3.60 -6.50 -11.82
N SER A 209 4.86 -6.74 -11.42
CA SER A 209 5.67 -7.86 -11.90
C SER A 209 5.11 -9.20 -11.44
N GLN A 210 4.67 -9.32 -10.18
CA GLN A 210 3.96 -10.50 -9.66
C GLN A 210 2.68 -10.78 -10.48
N HIS A 211 1.85 -9.76 -10.69
CA HIS A 211 0.64 -9.88 -11.51
C HIS A 211 0.96 -10.29 -12.94
N SER A 212 2.04 -9.77 -13.53
CA SER A 212 2.49 -10.19 -14.86
C SER A 212 2.91 -11.66 -14.87
N MET A 213 3.74 -12.09 -13.91
CA MET A 213 4.16 -13.48 -13.79
C MET A 213 2.96 -14.42 -13.65
N MET A 214 2.03 -14.11 -12.75
CA MET A 214 0.80 -14.90 -12.58
C MET A 214 0.04 -15.01 -13.90
N ARG A 215 -0.20 -13.90 -14.60
CA ARG A 215 -0.88 -13.91 -15.90
C ARG A 215 -0.14 -14.72 -16.96
N CYS A 216 1.19 -14.70 -16.95
CA CYS A 216 1.99 -15.54 -17.86
C CYS A 216 1.86 -17.02 -17.52
N SER A 217 1.78 -17.39 -16.24
CA SER A 217 1.70 -18.78 -15.80
C SER A 217 0.31 -19.40 -15.95
N ILE A 218 -0.75 -18.65 -15.58
CA ILE A 218 -2.12 -19.17 -15.51
C ILE A 218 -3.08 -18.52 -16.51
N GLY A 219 -2.61 -17.59 -17.32
CA GLY A 219 -3.45 -16.85 -18.26
C GLY A 219 -4.42 -15.89 -17.60
N TYR A 220 -5.53 -15.63 -18.29
CA TYR A 220 -6.60 -14.72 -17.87
C TYR A 220 -7.93 -15.49 -17.78
N ASP A 221 -8.91 -14.86 -17.11
CA ASP A 221 -10.32 -15.28 -17.15
C ASP A 221 -10.55 -16.70 -16.62
N ASN A 222 -9.79 -17.06 -15.60
CA ASN A 222 -9.89 -18.37 -14.98
C ASN A 222 -11.19 -18.50 -14.16
N GLU A 223 -11.76 -19.71 -14.16
CA GLU A 223 -12.68 -20.12 -13.10
C GLU A 223 -11.92 -20.16 -11.76
N VAL A 224 -12.59 -19.84 -10.65
CA VAL A 224 -11.93 -19.57 -9.36
C VAL A 224 -10.96 -20.67 -8.94
N PHE A 225 -11.42 -21.93 -8.93
CA PHE A 225 -10.59 -23.06 -8.50
C PHE A 225 -9.51 -23.44 -9.52
N ALA A 226 -9.76 -23.23 -10.82
CA ALA A 226 -8.75 -23.46 -11.86
C ALA A 226 -7.62 -22.43 -11.75
N GLY A 227 -7.97 -21.14 -11.58
CA GLY A 227 -7.01 -20.07 -11.35
C GLY A 227 -6.24 -20.26 -10.05
N TRP A 228 -6.92 -20.67 -8.96
CA TRP A 228 -6.26 -20.95 -7.69
C TRP A 228 -5.26 -22.09 -7.77
N ARG A 229 -5.63 -23.21 -8.41
CA ARG A 229 -4.73 -24.36 -8.59
C ARG A 229 -3.49 -24.03 -9.41
N GLY A 230 -3.58 -23.10 -10.35
CA GLY A 230 -2.41 -22.68 -11.13
C GLY A 230 -1.44 -21.75 -10.38
N LEU A 231 -1.84 -21.24 -9.20
CA LEU A 231 -0.98 -20.39 -8.35
C LEU A 231 -0.14 -21.21 -7.35
N CYS A 232 -0.42 -22.51 -7.19
CA CYS A 232 0.27 -23.44 -6.29
C CYS A 232 1.11 -24.44 -7.09
#